data_AF-A0A2W5XBX4-F1
#
_entry.id   AF-A0A2W5XBX4-F1
#
_cell.length_a   1.000
_cell.length_b   1.000
_cell.length_c   1.000
_cell.angle_alpha   90.00
_cell.angle_beta   90.00
_cell.angle_gamma   90.00
#
_symmetry.space_group_name_H-M   'P 1'
#
loop_
_entity.id
_entity.type
_entity.pdbx_description
1 polymer ?
#
loop_
_entity_poly.entity_id
_entity_poly.type
_entity_poly.pdbx_seq_one_letter_code
_entity_poly.pdbx_strand_id
1 'polypeptide(L)'
;MSRRRLVPALMLCAALGATVARAQAQKPPAEAPNAVSPVLILPPTLPPKLVSTYPAQDQTVAPGLLILKAVFDQQMSPSAWNYAPAPGAEPLECVKTPRLLTDQKTFVVICRVLAGRTYGVTFNAQRPGGFANLGENPAETASLTFKVENDSPVTTLRRAMELAGLRADQTPVQEAPRASAANAPAGGG
;
A
#
# COMPACT_ATOMS: atom_id res chain seq x y z
N MET A 1 -21.24 -56.26 -73.28
CA MET A 1 -19.95 -56.80 -72.78
C MET A 1 -20.08 -56.99 -71.27
N SER A 2 -20.51 -58.19 -70.83
CA SER A 2 -19.75 -59.22 -70.07
C SER A 2 -19.39 -58.80 -68.62
N ARG A 3 -20.23 -59.10 -67.61
CA ARG A 3 -20.30 -60.31 -66.74
C ARG A 3 -19.11 -60.52 -65.75
N ARG A 4 -19.46 -60.42 -64.45
CA ARG A 4 -19.30 -61.43 -63.36
C ARG A 4 -18.04 -61.45 -62.45
N ARG A 5 -18.37 -61.50 -61.14
CA ARG A 5 -17.87 -62.36 -60.02
C ARG A 5 -16.70 -61.88 -59.14
N LEU A 6 -17.04 -61.56 -57.87
CA LEU A 6 -16.75 -62.28 -56.61
C LEU A 6 -15.40 -63.01 -56.45
N VAL A 7 -14.66 -62.67 -55.37
CA VAL A 7 -14.01 -63.53 -54.32
C VAL A 7 -12.72 -62.86 -53.77
N PRO A 8 -12.38 -63.04 -52.48
CA PRO A 8 -11.44 -62.22 -51.71
C PRO A 8 -10.03 -62.82 -51.66
N ALA A 9 -9.03 -62.04 -51.26
CA ALA A 9 -7.71 -62.57 -50.90
C ALA A 9 -7.13 -61.85 -49.67
N LEU A 10 -6.78 -62.70 -48.73
CA LEU A 10 -6.23 -62.48 -47.41
C LEU A 10 -4.72 -62.15 -47.48
N MET A 11 -4.24 -61.53 -46.41
CA MET A 11 -2.90 -61.70 -45.79
C MET A 11 -1.67 -60.93 -46.29
N LEU A 12 -1.28 -60.00 -45.39
CA LEU A 12 -0.02 -59.99 -44.64
C LEU A 12 1.30 -59.68 -45.39
N CYS A 13 1.84 -58.49 -45.16
CA CYS A 13 3.27 -58.30 -44.94
C CYS A 13 3.49 -57.21 -43.87
N ALA A 14 4.11 -57.62 -42.78
CA ALA A 14 4.59 -56.76 -41.70
C ALA A 14 5.72 -55.86 -42.21
N ALA A 15 5.69 -54.58 -41.81
CA ALA A 15 6.89 -53.76 -41.73
C ALA A 15 6.82 -52.94 -40.44
N LEU A 16 7.64 -53.33 -39.46
CA LEU A 16 8.04 -52.44 -38.38
C LEU A 16 8.77 -51.25 -39.02
N GLY A 17 8.33 -50.03 -38.72
CA GLY A 17 8.95 -48.82 -39.22
C GLY A 17 8.54 -47.60 -38.42
N ALA A 18 9.27 -47.37 -37.33
CA ALA A 18 9.51 -46.12 -36.61
C ALA A 18 8.48 -44.98 -36.73
N THR A 19 7.91 -44.63 -35.57
CA THR A 19 7.39 -43.29 -35.27
C THR A 19 8.48 -42.24 -35.52
N VAL A 20 8.21 -41.25 -36.37
CA VAL A 20 8.91 -39.97 -36.31
C VAL A 20 7.86 -38.90 -36.04
N ALA A 21 7.77 -38.51 -34.78
CA ALA A 21 7.08 -37.31 -34.35
C ALA A 21 7.65 -36.11 -35.10
N ARG A 22 6.84 -35.46 -35.94
CA ARG A 22 7.17 -34.13 -36.47
C ARG A 22 7.08 -33.14 -35.31
N ALA A 23 8.23 -32.85 -34.71
CA ALA A 23 8.42 -31.65 -33.90
C ALA A 23 8.12 -30.43 -34.79
N GLN A 24 6.98 -29.78 -34.56
CA GLN A 24 6.77 -28.43 -35.09
C GLN A 24 7.76 -27.52 -34.37
N ALA A 25 8.81 -27.12 -35.07
CA ALA A 25 9.70 -26.07 -34.61
C ALA A 25 8.89 -24.78 -34.53
N GLN A 26 8.44 -24.45 -33.31
CA GLN A 26 7.87 -23.14 -33.02
C GLN A 26 9.00 -22.12 -33.18
N LYS A 27 8.95 -21.34 -34.26
CA LYS A 27 9.87 -20.24 -34.50
C LYS A 27 9.77 -19.28 -33.30
N PRO A 28 10.86 -19.00 -32.55
CA PRO A 28 10.83 -17.97 -31.53
C PRO A 28 10.41 -16.64 -32.17
N PRO A 29 9.65 -15.77 -31.47
CA PRO A 29 9.42 -14.41 -31.94
C PRO A 29 10.78 -13.74 -32.20
N ALA A 30 10.92 -13.08 -33.34
CA ALA A 30 12.14 -12.34 -33.65
C ALA A 30 12.29 -11.20 -32.63
N GLU A 31 13.27 -11.32 -31.75
CA GLU A 31 13.65 -10.29 -30.78
C GLU A 31 14.28 -9.12 -31.55
N ALA A 32 13.59 -7.98 -31.57
CA ALA A 32 14.08 -6.78 -32.25
C ALA A 32 15.32 -6.26 -31.49
N PRO A 33 16.49 -6.08 -32.15
CA PRO A 33 17.76 -5.87 -31.47
C PRO A 33 17.89 -4.62 -30.57
N ASN A 34 16.88 -3.74 -30.52
CA ASN A 34 16.93 -2.45 -29.82
C ASN A 34 15.57 -2.04 -29.22
N ALA A 35 14.80 -2.98 -28.68
CA ALA A 35 13.58 -2.62 -27.95
C ALA A 35 13.96 -1.99 -26.59
N VAL A 36 13.92 -0.65 -26.52
CA VAL A 36 14.06 0.09 -25.25
C VAL A 36 12.68 0.31 -24.64
N SER A 37 12.55 0.04 -23.34
CA SER A 37 11.32 0.35 -22.60
C SER A 37 11.08 1.87 -22.63
N PRO A 38 9.85 2.33 -22.88
CA PRO A 38 9.55 3.75 -22.86
C PRO A 38 9.80 4.33 -21.46
N VAL A 39 10.57 5.41 -21.39
CA VAL A 39 10.74 6.20 -20.16
C VAL A 39 9.52 7.11 -20.02
N LEU A 40 8.72 6.91 -18.97
CA LEU A 40 7.63 7.81 -18.63
C LEU A 40 8.20 9.06 -17.95
N ILE A 41 8.11 10.22 -18.60
CA ILE A 41 8.42 11.51 -17.99
C ILE A 41 7.13 12.08 -17.41
N LEU A 42 7.05 12.17 -16.08
CA LEU A 42 5.94 12.84 -15.41
C LEU A 42 6.18 14.36 -15.43
N PRO A 43 5.14 15.18 -15.67
CA PRO A 43 5.24 16.62 -15.49
C PRO A 43 5.72 16.97 -14.07
N PRO A 44 6.54 18.01 -13.89
CA PRO A 44 6.91 18.49 -12.57
C PRO A 44 5.67 18.77 -11.72
N THR A 45 5.62 18.20 -10.53
CA THR A 45 4.56 18.45 -9.55
C THR A 45 5.01 19.52 -8.56
N LEU A 46 4.08 20.22 -7.91
CA LEU A 46 4.41 21.14 -6.82
C LEU A 46 4.63 20.36 -5.51
N PRO A 47 5.47 20.84 -4.58
CA PRO A 47 5.58 20.25 -3.25
C PRO A 47 4.20 20.16 -2.56
N PRO A 48 3.83 19.00 -2.00
CA PRO A 48 2.60 18.87 -1.22
C PRO A 48 2.61 19.76 0.02
N LYS A 49 1.43 20.28 0.37
CA LYS A 49 1.22 21.10 1.57
C LYS A 49 0.34 20.38 2.56
N LEU A 50 0.71 20.47 3.83
CA LEU A 50 -0.13 20.02 4.92
C LEU A 50 -1.29 21.02 5.08
N VAL A 51 -2.52 20.58 4.83
CA VAL A 51 -3.72 21.45 4.85
C VAL A 51 -4.54 21.30 6.12
N SER A 52 -4.46 20.15 6.79
CA SER A 52 -5.06 19.99 8.12
C SER A 52 -4.40 18.86 8.90
N THR A 53 -4.50 18.97 10.22
CA THR A 53 -4.08 17.93 11.15
C THR A 53 -5.16 17.65 12.18
N TYR A 54 -5.06 16.48 12.80
CA TYR A 54 -5.65 16.26 14.11
C TYR A 54 -4.55 15.69 15.04
N PRO A 55 -4.31 16.28 16.22
CA PRO A 55 -4.86 17.55 16.69
C PRO A 55 -4.57 18.73 15.75
N ALA A 56 -5.42 19.76 15.78
CA ALA A 56 -5.15 21.02 15.10
C ALA A 56 -4.08 21.83 15.84
N GLN A 57 -3.49 22.81 15.17
CA GLN A 57 -2.52 23.71 15.76
C GLN A 57 -3.10 24.39 17.02
N ASP A 58 -2.34 24.32 18.12
CA ASP A 58 -2.67 24.84 19.45
C ASP A 58 -3.95 24.28 20.07
N GLN A 59 -4.52 23.20 19.52
CA GLN A 59 -5.67 22.52 20.10
C GLN A 59 -5.33 21.92 21.47
N THR A 60 -6.30 21.94 22.39
CA THR A 60 -6.25 21.16 23.62
C THR A 60 -7.01 19.85 23.43
N VAL A 61 -6.42 18.72 23.85
CA VAL A 61 -7.02 17.38 23.77
C VAL A 61 -6.91 16.63 25.09
N ALA A 62 -7.78 15.63 25.28
CA ALA A 62 -7.72 14.71 26.40
C ALA A 62 -6.47 13.80 26.33
N PRO A 63 -5.93 13.33 27.47
CA PRO A 63 -4.78 12.43 27.50
C PRO A 63 -5.12 11.02 26.99
N GLY A 64 -4.11 10.15 26.80
CA GLY A 64 -4.30 8.73 26.46
C GLY A 64 -4.00 8.39 25.00
N LEU A 65 -4.86 7.56 24.40
CA LEU A 65 -4.78 7.18 22.98
C LEU A 65 -5.12 8.36 22.08
N LEU A 66 -4.20 8.67 21.18
CA LEU A 66 -4.31 9.72 20.19
C LEU A 66 -4.17 9.12 18.79
N ILE A 67 -4.89 9.67 17.81
CA ILE A 67 -4.58 9.45 16.40
C ILE A 67 -3.98 10.74 15.89
N LEU A 68 -2.74 10.70 15.43
CA LEU A 68 -2.17 11.80 14.66
C LEU A 68 -2.66 11.65 13.22
N LYS A 69 -3.43 12.61 12.75
CA LYS A 69 -3.92 12.71 11.36
C LYS A 69 -3.20 13.85 10.66
N ALA A 70 -2.72 13.60 9.44
CA ALA A 70 -2.11 14.60 8.58
C ALA A 70 -2.77 14.52 7.19
N VAL A 71 -3.34 15.62 6.71
CA VAL A 71 -4.02 15.70 5.41
C VAL A 71 -3.23 16.62 4.50
N PHE A 72 -2.88 16.13 3.32
CA PHE A 72 -2.18 16.89 2.29
C PHE A 72 -3.14 17.38 1.20
N ASP A 73 -2.74 18.41 0.46
CA ASP A 73 -3.48 18.94 -0.70
C ASP A 73 -3.43 18.02 -1.94
N GLN A 74 -2.44 17.15 -2.00
CA GLN A 74 -2.14 16.26 -3.13
C GLN A 74 -2.26 14.78 -2.77
N GLN A 75 -2.32 13.93 -3.81
CA GLN A 75 -2.18 12.48 -3.61
C GLN A 75 -0.74 12.14 -3.23
N MET A 76 -0.60 11.30 -2.21
CA MET A 76 0.66 11.01 -1.54
C MET A 76 1.11 9.58 -1.81
N SER A 77 2.42 9.36 -1.81
CA SER A 77 3.00 8.02 -1.87
C SER A 77 2.87 7.30 -0.53
N PRO A 78 2.44 6.04 -0.49
CA PRO A 78 2.41 5.25 0.76
C PRO A 78 3.80 4.76 1.19
N SER A 79 4.85 4.97 0.39
CA SER A 79 6.17 4.34 0.60
C SER A 79 7.13 5.15 1.48
N ALA A 80 6.85 6.43 1.73
CA ALA A 80 7.77 7.33 2.43
C ALA A 80 7.02 8.24 3.40
N TRP A 81 7.57 8.33 4.61
CA TRP A 81 7.07 9.21 5.68
C TRP A 81 8.22 9.49 6.64
N ASN A 82 8.31 10.73 7.12
CA ASN A 82 9.07 11.00 8.32
C ASN A 82 8.44 12.15 9.10
N TYR A 83 8.60 12.06 10.41
CA TYR A 83 8.26 13.11 11.34
C TYR A 83 9.22 13.01 12.52
N ALA A 84 9.52 14.16 13.11
CA ALA A 84 10.40 14.28 14.25
C ALA A 84 9.74 15.14 15.34
N PRO A 85 10.22 15.11 16.59
CA PRO A 85 9.75 16.02 17.62
C PRO A 85 9.89 17.49 17.18
N ALA A 86 8.89 18.32 17.48
CA ALA A 86 9.03 19.76 17.26
C ALA A 86 9.96 20.39 18.33
N PRO A 87 10.72 21.45 17.98
CA PRO A 87 11.59 22.12 18.94
C PRO A 87 10.81 22.63 20.17
N GLY A 88 11.32 22.32 21.37
CA GLY A 88 10.74 22.81 22.63
C GLY A 88 9.41 22.15 23.05
N ALA A 89 8.97 21.09 22.36
CA ALA A 89 7.77 20.33 22.70
C ALA A 89 8.10 18.87 23.02
N GLU A 90 7.19 18.21 23.74
CA GLU A 90 7.35 16.79 24.07
C GLU A 90 7.23 15.90 22.81
N PRO A 91 8.07 14.86 22.68
CA PRO A 91 8.00 13.93 21.57
C PRO A 91 6.75 13.06 21.68
N LEU A 92 6.10 12.80 20.55
CA LEU A 92 5.00 11.84 20.46
C LEU A 92 5.50 10.40 20.51
N GLU A 93 4.84 9.55 21.30
CA GLU A 93 5.06 8.10 21.31
C GLU A 93 4.09 7.44 20.33
N CYS A 94 4.53 7.21 19.09
CA CYS A 94 3.70 6.64 18.02
C CYS A 94 4.13 5.23 17.60
N VAL A 95 3.18 4.46 17.05
CA VAL A 95 3.51 3.25 16.30
C VAL A 95 4.32 3.60 15.04
N LYS A 96 5.16 2.66 14.57
CA LYS A 96 6.20 2.96 13.58
C LYS A 96 5.69 3.38 12.19
N THR A 97 4.57 2.83 11.75
CA THR A 97 4.10 2.93 10.37
C THR A 97 2.76 3.65 10.32
N PRO A 98 2.71 4.88 9.78
CA PRO A 98 1.47 5.54 9.39
C PRO A 98 0.77 4.78 8.28
N ARG A 99 -0.56 4.82 8.28
CA ARG A 99 -1.39 4.30 7.19
C ARG A 99 -1.84 5.46 6.30
N LEU A 100 -1.66 5.32 5.00
CA LEU A 100 -2.32 6.17 4.00
C LEU A 100 -3.78 5.70 3.82
N LEU A 101 -4.73 6.61 3.97
CA LEU A 101 -6.16 6.33 3.79
C LEU A 101 -6.55 6.24 2.30
N THR A 102 -7.78 5.80 2.07
CA THR A 102 -8.34 5.55 0.72
C THR A 102 -8.52 6.83 -0.12
N ASP A 103 -8.51 8.01 0.50
CA ASP A 103 -8.46 9.28 -0.22
C ASP A 103 -7.10 9.57 -0.85
N GLN A 104 -6.08 8.76 -0.53
CA GLN A 104 -4.68 8.91 -0.95
C GLN A 104 -4.04 10.24 -0.54
N LYS A 105 -4.63 10.98 0.41
CA LYS A 105 -4.11 12.27 0.88
C LYS A 105 -3.88 12.30 2.39
N THR A 106 -4.56 11.43 3.12
CA THR A 106 -4.58 11.45 4.58
C THR A 106 -3.73 10.33 5.14
N PHE A 107 -2.75 10.68 5.97
CA PHE A 107 -2.04 9.73 6.81
C PHE A 107 -2.60 9.74 8.23
N VAL A 108 -2.67 8.56 8.82
CA VAL A 108 -3.06 8.38 10.23
C VAL A 108 -2.07 7.45 10.93
N VAL A 109 -1.72 7.79 12.16
CA VAL A 109 -0.87 6.96 13.02
C VAL A 109 -1.34 7.02 14.46
N ILE A 110 -1.29 5.89 15.16
CA ILE A 110 -1.67 5.81 16.57
C ILE A 110 -0.50 6.27 17.43
N CYS A 111 -0.79 7.13 18.40
CA CYS A 111 0.15 7.63 19.37
C CYS A 111 -0.42 7.59 20.79
N ARG A 112 0.45 7.84 21.78
CA ARG A 112 0.09 8.03 23.17
C ARG A 112 0.57 9.40 23.65
N VAL A 113 -0.26 10.05 24.45
CA VAL A 113 0.05 11.32 25.10
C VAL A 113 -0.33 11.31 26.58
N LEU A 114 0.45 12.01 27.40
CA LEU A 114 0.26 12.14 28.83
C LEU A 114 -0.35 13.49 29.18
N ALA A 115 -1.09 13.53 30.28
CA ALA A 115 -1.77 14.71 30.79
C ALA A 115 -0.80 15.86 31.14
N GLY A 116 -1.28 17.10 30.98
CA GLY A 116 -0.59 18.30 31.44
C GLY A 116 0.67 18.67 30.65
N ARG A 117 0.79 18.19 29.40
CA ARG A 117 1.98 18.38 28.54
C ARG A 117 1.64 19.13 27.26
N THR A 118 2.66 19.72 26.66
CA THR A 118 2.60 20.27 25.30
C THR A 118 3.42 19.37 24.39
N TYR A 119 2.77 18.80 23.38
CA TYR A 119 3.40 17.91 22.41
C TYR A 119 3.60 18.63 21.09
N GLY A 120 4.58 18.19 20.31
CA GLY A 120 4.78 18.72 18.98
C GLY A 120 5.51 17.78 18.05
N VAL A 121 5.21 17.96 16.77
CA VAL A 121 5.74 17.14 15.67
C VAL A 121 6.06 18.04 14.48
N THR A 122 7.21 17.79 13.86
CA THR A 122 7.62 18.39 12.59
C THR A 122 7.56 17.32 11.52
N PHE A 123 6.63 17.49 10.57
CA PHE A 123 6.50 16.67 9.37
C PHE A 123 7.59 17.07 8.37
N ASN A 124 8.23 16.09 7.74
CA ASN A 124 9.35 16.33 6.82
C ASN A 124 10.46 17.18 7.45
N ALA A 125 10.82 16.87 8.71
CA ALA A 125 11.96 17.48 9.39
C ALA A 125 13.29 17.16 8.69
N GLN A 126 13.34 16.00 8.01
CA GLN A 126 14.42 15.62 7.11
C GLN A 126 13.85 15.49 5.70
N ARG A 127 14.58 15.96 4.68
CA ARG A 127 14.09 15.89 3.28
C ARG A 127 14.10 14.47 2.70
N PRO A 128 15.18 13.68 2.84
CA PRO A 128 15.18 12.30 2.34
C PRO A 128 14.18 11.42 3.10
N GLY A 129 13.41 10.62 2.38
CA GLY A 129 12.47 9.64 2.96
C GLY A 129 11.25 10.23 3.67
N GLY A 130 10.95 11.52 3.45
CA GLY A 130 9.76 12.18 3.99
C GLY A 130 8.49 11.87 3.21
N PHE A 131 7.37 12.41 3.68
CA PHE A 131 6.12 12.45 2.93
C PHE A 131 6.36 13.10 1.56
N ALA A 132 5.87 12.46 0.50
CA ALA A 132 6.01 12.95 -0.87
C ALA A 132 4.76 12.61 -1.69
N ASN A 133 4.53 13.34 -2.79
CA ASN A 133 3.49 12.96 -3.74
C ASN A 133 3.91 11.77 -4.61
N LEU A 134 3.00 11.33 -5.47
CA LEU A 134 3.24 10.23 -6.43
C LEU A 134 4.35 10.53 -7.44
N GLY A 135 4.73 11.80 -7.63
CA GLY A 135 5.85 12.22 -8.46
C GLY A 135 7.16 12.39 -7.66
N GLU A 136 7.23 11.82 -6.46
CA GLU A 136 8.40 11.85 -5.57
C GLU A 136 8.83 13.25 -5.11
N ASN A 137 7.99 14.27 -5.29
CA ASN A 137 8.28 15.61 -4.80
C ASN A 137 8.01 15.68 -3.28
N PRO A 138 9.01 16.00 -2.43
CA PRO A 138 8.83 16.06 -0.99
C PRO A 138 7.81 17.13 -0.59
N ALA A 139 6.97 16.81 0.40
CA ALA A 139 6.09 17.79 1.02
C ALA A 139 6.90 18.90 1.72
N GLU A 140 6.31 20.09 1.80
CA GLU A 140 6.85 21.20 2.59
C GLU A 140 6.97 20.78 4.06
N THR A 141 8.03 21.26 4.74
CA THR A 141 8.18 21.06 6.18
C THR A 141 7.09 21.83 6.92
N ALA A 142 6.40 21.16 7.84
CA ALA A 142 5.36 21.76 8.65
C ALA A 142 5.49 21.29 10.10
N SER A 143 5.22 22.17 11.06
CA SER A 143 5.21 21.84 12.48
C SER A 143 3.80 21.97 13.06
N LEU A 144 3.49 21.07 13.97
CA LEU A 144 2.27 21.04 14.76
C LEU A 144 2.66 21.04 16.23
N THR A 145 2.02 21.92 17.01
CA THR A 145 2.07 21.89 18.47
C THR A 145 0.66 21.86 19.02
N PHE A 146 0.43 21.08 20.09
CA PHE A 146 -0.87 20.99 20.75
C PHE A 146 -0.70 20.70 22.25
N LYS A 147 -1.74 20.95 23.02
CA LYS A 147 -1.76 20.80 24.48
C LYS A 147 -2.59 19.59 24.89
N VAL A 148 -2.20 18.97 26.00
CA VAL A 148 -2.94 17.87 26.60
C VAL A 148 -3.37 18.28 28.00
N GLU A 149 -4.68 18.25 28.24
CA GLU A 149 -5.27 18.65 29.52
C GLU A 149 -5.15 17.55 30.59
N ASN A 150 -5.63 17.83 31.80
CA ASN A 150 -5.61 16.92 32.94
C ASN A 150 -6.94 16.17 33.13
N ASP A 151 -7.59 15.79 32.03
CA ASP A 151 -8.89 15.10 32.05
C ASP A 151 -8.76 13.57 32.05
N SER A 152 -9.92 12.90 32.03
CA SER A 152 -9.99 11.45 31.90
C SER A 152 -9.37 10.99 30.56
N PRO A 153 -8.48 9.98 30.58
CA PRO A 153 -7.80 9.57 29.37
C PRO A 153 -8.72 8.82 28.39
N VAL A 154 -8.47 9.01 27.11
CA VAL A 154 -9.01 8.21 26.02
C VAL A 154 -8.34 6.83 26.05
N THR A 155 -9.11 5.78 26.30
CA THR A 155 -8.60 4.40 26.47
C THR A 155 -9.00 3.44 25.35
N THR A 156 -9.81 3.89 24.38
CA THR A 156 -10.27 3.04 23.28
C THR A 156 -9.93 3.62 21.92
N LEU A 157 -9.60 2.75 20.96
CA LEU A 157 -9.34 3.17 19.57
C LEU A 157 -10.58 3.82 18.95
N ARG A 158 -11.77 3.28 19.20
CA ARG A 158 -13.02 3.84 18.68
C ARG A 158 -13.19 5.30 19.08
N ARG A 159 -12.99 5.63 20.36
CA ARG A 159 -13.10 7.01 20.84
C ARG A 159 -12.03 7.91 20.23
N ALA A 160 -10.80 7.42 20.11
CA ALA A 160 -9.72 8.17 19.45
C ALA A 160 -10.04 8.45 17.96
N MET A 161 -10.65 7.49 17.24
CA MET A 161 -11.12 7.66 15.87
C MET A 161 -12.23 8.71 15.75
N GLU A 162 -13.23 8.66 16.63
CA GLU A 162 -14.31 9.66 16.67
C GLU A 162 -13.75 11.08 16.84
N LEU A 163 -12.84 11.27 17.80
CA LEU A 163 -12.23 12.58 18.06
C LEU A 163 -11.39 13.06 16.87
N ALA A 164 -10.73 12.15 16.16
CA ALA A 164 -9.99 12.46 14.92
C ALA A 164 -10.89 12.65 13.70
N GLY A 165 -12.22 12.48 13.83
CA GLY A 165 -13.17 12.57 12.73
C GLY A 165 -13.00 11.44 11.70
N LEU A 166 -12.55 10.26 12.12
CA LEU A 166 -12.37 9.09 11.26
C LEU A 166 -13.61 8.20 11.25
N ARG A 167 -13.93 7.68 10.07
CA ARG A 167 -14.97 6.66 9.88
C ARG A 167 -14.43 5.26 10.23
N ALA A 168 -15.33 4.31 10.42
CA ALA A 168 -14.98 2.93 10.80
C ALA A 168 -14.09 2.21 9.77
N ASP A 169 -14.14 2.57 8.49
CA ASP A 169 -13.29 2.05 7.42
C ASP A 169 -11.90 2.74 7.34
N GLN A 170 -11.70 3.79 8.13
CA GLN A 170 -10.47 4.60 8.19
C GLN A 170 -9.62 4.24 9.42
N THR A 171 -9.64 2.97 9.85
CA THR A 171 -8.82 2.49 10.96
C THR A 171 -7.33 2.78 10.73
N PRO A 172 -6.58 3.30 11.72
CA PRO A 172 -5.16 3.62 11.52
C PRO A 172 -4.26 2.39 11.35
N VAL A 173 -4.70 1.24 11.83
CA VAL A 173 -3.98 -0.03 11.66
C VAL A 173 -4.41 -0.65 10.33
N GLN A 174 -3.43 -0.98 9.50
CA GLN A 174 -3.69 -1.81 8.34
C GLN A 174 -3.78 -3.27 8.82
N GLU A 175 -4.98 -3.85 8.77
CA GLU A 175 -5.15 -5.28 9.00
C GLU A 175 -4.37 -6.03 7.91
N ALA A 176 -3.54 -7.00 8.31
CA ALA A 176 -2.89 -7.88 7.35
C ALA A 176 -3.99 -8.57 6.53
N PRO A 177 -3.82 -8.75 5.20
CA PRO A 177 -4.74 -9.56 4.42
C PRO A 177 -4.89 -10.91 5.13
N ARG A 178 -6.12 -11.29 5.49
CA ARG A 178 -6.38 -12.64 6.00
C ARG A 178 -5.84 -13.58 4.94
N ALA A 179 -4.86 -14.41 5.30
CA ALA A 179 -4.42 -15.47 4.41
C ALA A 179 -5.69 -16.24 4.03
N SER A 180 -6.06 -16.21 2.75
CA SER A 180 -7.11 -17.07 2.23
C SER A 180 -6.76 -18.48 2.71
N ALA A 181 -7.66 -19.11 3.45
CA ALA A 181 -7.55 -20.51 3.79
C ALA A 181 -7.60 -21.30 2.47
N ALA A 182 -6.44 -21.42 1.83
CA ALA A 182 -6.26 -22.19 0.63
C ALA A 182 -6.34 -23.66 1.04
N ASN A 183 -7.45 -24.29 0.67
CA ASN A 183 -7.59 -25.71 0.38
C ASN A 183 -6.73 -26.66 1.23
N ALA A 184 -7.24 -27.06 2.40
CA ALA A 184 -6.87 -28.35 2.94
C ALA A 184 -7.41 -29.43 1.97
N PRO A 185 -6.57 -30.30 1.38
CA PRO A 185 -7.08 -31.47 0.69
C PRO A 185 -7.70 -32.40 1.74
N ALA A 186 -8.96 -32.76 1.53
CA ALA A 186 -9.55 -33.91 2.20
C ALA A 186 -8.80 -35.17 1.74
N GLY A 187 -7.83 -35.61 2.54
CA GLY A 187 -7.16 -36.90 2.37
C GLY A 187 -7.82 -37.94 3.28
N GLY A 188 -8.79 -38.68 2.73
CA GLY A 188 -9.22 -39.96 3.26
C GLY A 188 -8.34 -41.09 2.71
N GLY A 189 -8.05 -42.07 3.56
CA GLY A 189 -7.31 -43.29 3.26
C GLY A 189 -6.99 -44.04 4.54
#